data_AF-A0A1E7L6P8-F1
#
_entry.id   AF-A0A1E7L6P8-F1
#
_cell.length_a   1.000
_cell.length_b   1.000
_cell.length_c   1.000
_cell.angle_alpha   90.00
_cell.angle_beta   90.00
_cell.angle_gamma   90.00
#
_symmetry.space_group_name_H-M   'P 1'
#
loop_
_entity.id
_entity.type
_entity.pdbx_description
1 polymer ?
#
loop_
_entity_poly.entity_id
_entity_poly.type
_entity_poly.pdbx_seq_one_letter_code
_entity_poly.pdbx_strand_id
1 'polypeptide(L)'
;MALSEATSQRSRTPSGSVDVEQAQAALVEHYPRLVRLAYLVLPTSLARHRRVLTAHSLVQRALPRGREAIEAGPLPAQRGAGGPYAGPSAG
;
A
#
# COMPACT_ATOMS: atom_id res chain seq x y z
N MET A 1 8.77 44.27 -7.10
CA MET A 1 8.15 43.45 -8.16
C MET A 1 8.95 42.15 -8.30
N ALA A 2 8.97 41.32 -7.26
CA ALA A 2 9.75 40.09 -7.19
C ALA A 2 9.04 39.11 -6.26
N LEU A 3 8.20 38.23 -6.81
CA LEU A 3 7.55 37.11 -6.10
C LEU A 3 6.73 36.29 -7.11
N SER A 4 7.37 35.52 -7.99
CA SER A 4 6.62 34.56 -8.86
C SER A 4 7.40 33.32 -9.31
N GLU A 5 8.65 33.11 -8.89
CA GLU A 5 9.45 31.99 -9.40
C GLU A 5 9.29 30.68 -8.60
N ALA A 6 8.65 30.72 -7.43
CA ALA A 6 8.70 29.62 -6.45
C ALA A 6 7.68 28.49 -6.63
N THR A 7 6.78 28.52 -7.63
CA THR A 7 5.76 27.47 -7.82
C THR A 7 5.91 26.68 -9.13
N SER A 8 6.82 27.06 -10.02
CA SER A 8 6.96 26.40 -11.33
C SER A 8 7.96 25.24 -11.37
N GLN A 9 8.43 24.74 -10.21
CA GLN A 9 9.01 23.39 -10.09
C GLN A 9 7.89 22.33 -10.17
N ARG A 10 7.06 22.42 -11.21
CA ARG A 10 6.09 21.41 -11.58
C ARG A 10 6.89 20.26 -12.16
N SER A 11 7.24 19.31 -11.28
CA SER A 11 7.49 17.92 -11.58
C SER A 11 8.13 17.71 -12.96
N ARG A 12 9.46 17.87 -13.07
CA ARG A 12 10.17 17.34 -14.25
C ARG A 12 9.94 15.84 -14.24
N THR A 13 9.00 15.37 -15.06
CA THR A 13 8.79 13.96 -15.30
C THR A 13 10.04 13.46 -16.02
N PRO A 14 10.85 12.57 -15.42
CA PRO A 14 11.91 11.92 -16.18
C PRO A 14 11.24 11.04 -17.24
N SER A 15 11.15 11.54 -18.47
CA SER A 15 10.68 10.77 -19.63
C SER A 15 11.85 10.05 -20.31
N GLY A 16 12.73 9.45 -19.50
CA GLY A 16 13.60 8.36 -19.91
C GLY A 16 13.08 7.10 -19.21
N SER A 17 13.30 5.93 -19.79
CA SER A 17 13.04 4.65 -19.10
C SER A 17 13.73 4.69 -17.73
N VAL A 18 12.97 4.97 -16.67
CA VAL A 18 13.51 5.02 -15.31
C VAL A 18 13.88 3.60 -14.97
N ASP A 19 15.13 3.41 -14.57
CA ASP A 19 15.58 2.11 -14.08
C ASP A 19 14.69 1.65 -12.93
N VAL A 20 14.19 0.42 -13.02
CA VAL A 20 13.17 -0.10 -12.10
C VAL A 20 13.71 -0.14 -10.66
N GLU A 21 15.00 -0.42 -10.50
CA GLU A 21 15.67 -0.44 -9.20
C GLU A 21 15.78 0.98 -8.61
N GLN A 22 16.17 1.96 -9.42
CA GLN A 22 16.18 3.36 -9.00
C GLN A 22 14.78 3.90 -8.66
N ALA A 23 13.76 3.55 -9.46
CA ALA A 23 12.38 3.88 -9.16
C ALA A 23 11.92 3.24 -7.84
N GLN A 24 12.28 1.98 -7.58
CA GLN A 24 11.97 1.30 -6.32
C GLN A 24 12.67 1.97 -5.13
N ALA A 25 13.94 2.34 -5.25
CA ALA A 25 14.68 3.01 -4.19
C ALA A 25 14.01 4.34 -3.79
N ALA A 26 13.62 5.15 -4.78
CA ALA A 26 12.89 6.39 -4.55
C ALA A 26 11.52 6.15 -3.87
N LEU A 27 10.82 5.06 -4.21
CA LEU A 27 9.56 4.70 -3.56
C LEU A 27 9.76 4.22 -2.11
N VAL A 28 10.82 3.48 -1.82
CA VAL A 28 11.16 3.02 -0.45
C VAL A 28 11.55 4.19 0.44
N GLU A 29 12.32 5.15 -0.09
CA GLU A 29 12.66 6.40 0.62
C GLU A 29 11.39 7.18 1.01
N HIS A 30 10.35 7.12 0.18
CA HIS A 30 9.07 7.79 0.43
C HIS A 30 7.99 6.90 1.05
N TYR A 31 8.34 5.72 1.55
CA TYR A 31 7.40 4.76 2.14
C TYR A 31 6.52 5.34 3.27
N PRO A 32 7.05 6.12 4.24
CA PRO A 32 6.22 6.67 5.31
C PRO A 32 5.11 7.59 4.79
N ARG A 33 5.39 8.35 3.72
CA ARG A 33 4.43 9.25 3.07
C ARG A 33 3.32 8.45 2.38
N LEU A 34 3.66 7.36 1.70
CA LEU A 34 2.70 6.46 1.06
C LEU A 34 1.76 5.81 2.10
N VAL A 35 2.32 5.34 3.22
CA VAL A 35 1.53 4.74 4.30
C VAL A 35 0.56 5.75 4.91
N ARG A 36 0.99 7.01 5.06
CA ARG A 36 0.13 8.07 5.59
C ARG A 36 -1.05 8.35 4.67
N LEU A 37 -0.85 8.38 3.34
CA LEU A 37 -1.93 8.52 2.37
C LEU A 37 -2.91 7.34 2.46
N ALA A 38 -2.39 6.11 2.50
CA ALA A 38 -3.21 4.90 2.64
C ALA A 38 -4.01 4.89 3.96
N TYR A 39 -3.44 5.36 5.06
CA TYR A 39 -4.14 5.45 6.34
C TYR A 39 -5.30 6.47 6.34
N LEU A 40 -5.13 7.57 5.63
CA LEU A 40 -6.13 8.65 5.54
C LEU A 40 -7.37 8.24 4.75
N VAL A 41 -7.22 7.39 3.72
CA VAL A 41 -8.35 6.90 2.92
C VAL A 41 -9.12 5.76 3.60
N LEU A 42 -8.60 5.19 4.69
CA LEU A 42 -9.27 4.11 5.40
C LEU A 42 -10.42 4.63 6.30
N PRO A 43 -11.56 3.92 6.33
CA PRO A 43 -12.70 4.31 7.15
C PRO A 43 -12.32 4.37 8.63
N THR A 44 -12.77 5.41 9.32
CA THR A 44 -12.50 5.65 10.75
C THR A 44 -13.18 4.64 11.67
N SER A 45 -14.13 3.85 11.15
CA SER A 45 -14.76 2.71 11.83
C SER A 45 -13.77 1.57 12.13
N LEU A 46 -12.67 1.47 11.40
CA LEU A 46 -11.61 0.51 11.69
C LEU A 46 -10.83 0.94 12.95
N ALA A 47 -10.63 -0.01 13.87
CA ALA A 47 -9.73 0.20 15.01
C ALA A 47 -8.34 0.66 14.53
N ARG A 48 -7.71 1.57 15.27
CA ARG A 48 -6.42 2.19 14.91
C ARG A 48 -5.37 1.19 14.45
N HIS A 49 -5.25 0.05 15.13
CA HIS A 49 -4.32 -1.01 14.79
C HIS A 49 -4.63 -1.66 13.43
N ARG A 50 -5.92 -1.97 13.16
CA ARG A 50 -6.35 -2.50 11.85
C ARG A 50 -6.07 -1.51 10.73
N ARG A 51 -6.28 -0.21 10.97
CA ARG A 51 -5.99 0.84 9.98
C ARG A 51 -4.52 0.89 9.61
N VAL A 52 -3.62 0.75 10.59
CA VAL A 52 -2.18 0.74 10.33
C VAL A 52 -1.80 -0.47 9.48
N LEU A 53 -2.24 -1.67 9.86
CA LEU A 53 -1.92 -2.89 9.11
C LEU A 53 -2.48 -2.86 7.68
N THR A 54 -3.72 -2.38 7.49
CA THR A 54 -4.31 -2.24 6.15
C THR A 54 -3.62 -1.16 5.32
N ALA A 55 -3.18 -0.06 5.93
CA ALA A 55 -2.42 0.97 5.21
C ALA A 55 -1.08 0.43 4.71
N HIS A 56 -0.36 -0.33 5.54
CA HIS A 56 0.88 -0.98 5.14
C HIS A 56 0.64 -2.01 4.03
N SER A 57 -0.38 -2.85 4.14
CA SER A 57 -0.65 -3.87 3.12
C SER A 57 -1.02 -3.25 1.76
N LEU A 58 -1.75 -2.12 1.76
CA LEU A 58 -2.04 -1.38 0.54
C LEU A 58 -0.78 -0.84 -0.14
N VAL A 59 0.14 -0.25 0.63
CA VAL A 59 1.40 0.28 0.08
C VAL A 59 2.29 -0.84 -0.44
N GLN A 60 2.41 -1.95 0.31
CA GLN A 60 3.19 -3.11 -0.12
C GLN A 60 2.65 -3.73 -1.41
N ARG A 61 1.33 -3.78 -1.58
CA ARG A 61 0.69 -4.27 -2.81
C ARG A 61 0.86 -3.32 -4.00
N ALA A 62 1.02 -2.02 -3.74
CA ALA A 62 1.30 -1.02 -4.77
C ALA A 62 2.76 -1.00 -5.23
N LEU A 63 3.69 -1.55 -4.44
CA LEU A 63 5.10 -1.67 -4.81
C LEU A 63 5.33 -2.82 -5.81
N PRO A 64 6.37 -2.74 -6.67
CA PRO A 64 6.56 -3.68 -7.77
C PRO A 64 6.72 -5.14 -7.34
N ARG A 65 7.29 -5.42 -6.15
CA ARG A 65 7.36 -6.79 -5.60
C ARG A 65 5.99 -7.43 -5.41
N GLY A 66 4.97 -6.63 -5.10
CA GLY A 66 3.56 -7.07 -5.02
C GLY A 66 2.89 -7.17 -6.39
N ARG A 67 3.29 -6.34 -7.36
CA ARG A 67 2.80 -6.42 -8.75
C ARG A 67 3.33 -7.66 -9.47
N GLU A 68 4.61 -7.99 -9.32
CA GLU A 68 5.18 -9.25 -9.83
C GLU A 68 4.44 -10.46 -9.25
N ALA A 69 4.07 -10.43 -7.96
CA ALA A 69 3.26 -11.47 -7.33
C ALA A 69 1.80 -11.55 -7.85
N ILE A 70 1.23 -10.45 -8.35
CA ILE A 70 -0.11 -10.43 -9.00
C ILE A 70 -0.02 -10.89 -10.46
N GLU A 71 1.04 -10.51 -11.17
CA GLU A 71 1.29 -10.94 -12.56
C GLU A 71 1.76 -12.41 -12.64
N ALA A 72 2.33 -12.97 -11.56
CA ALA A 72 2.76 -14.36 -11.46
C ALA A 72 1.64 -15.42 -11.35
N GLY A 73 0.36 -15.07 -11.52
CA GLY A 73 -0.74 -16.04 -11.54
C GLY A 73 -1.24 -16.48 -10.15
N PRO A 74 -2.36 -17.21 -10.09
CA PRO A 74 -3.32 -17.13 -9.00
C PRO A 74 -2.78 -17.73 -7.71
N LEU A 75 -2.58 -16.88 -6.71
CA LEU A 75 -2.34 -17.27 -5.32
C LEU A 75 -3.43 -18.27 -4.86
N PRO A 76 -3.06 -19.36 -4.16
CA PRO A 76 -4.03 -20.35 -3.69
C PRO A 76 -5.08 -19.72 -2.78
N ALA A 77 -6.34 -20.15 -2.95
CA ALA A 77 -7.49 -19.60 -2.24
C ALA A 77 -7.29 -19.65 -0.72
N GLN A 78 -7.50 -18.49 -0.07
CA GLN A 78 -7.59 -18.39 1.38
C GLN A 78 -8.67 -19.34 1.88
N ARG A 79 -8.29 -20.39 2.61
CA ARG A 79 -9.22 -21.29 3.29
C ARG A 79 -9.96 -20.45 4.34
N GLY A 80 -11.26 -20.21 4.12
CA GLY A 80 -12.15 -19.51 5.07
C GLY A 80 -11.98 -20.07 6.49
N ALA A 81 -11.98 -19.25 7.54
CA ALA A 81 -13.15 -18.54 8.02
C ALA A 81 -14.41 -19.44 7.94
N GLY A 82 -14.44 -20.53 8.70
CA GLY A 82 -15.57 -21.45 8.69
C GLY A 82 -15.38 -22.75 9.47
N GLY A 83 -14.86 -22.68 10.69
CA GLY A 83 -14.99 -23.79 11.65
C GLY A 83 -15.97 -23.36 12.74
N PRO A 84 -17.23 -23.81 12.75
CA PRO A 84 -18.14 -23.50 13.83
C PRO A 84 -17.57 -24.06 15.14
N TYR A 85 -17.32 -23.17 16.09
CA TYR A 85 -17.16 -23.52 17.49
C TYR A 85 -18.49 -24.10 17.98
N ALA A 86 -18.66 -25.40 17.82
CA ALA A 86 -19.67 -26.17 18.54
C ALA A 86 -19.13 -26.34 19.98
N GLY A 87 -19.50 -25.39 20.83
CA GLY A 87 -19.49 -25.57 22.29
C GLY A 87 -20.53 -26.62 22.74
N PRO A 88 -20.61 -26.89 24.05
CA PRO A 88 -20.70 -28.24 24.60
C PRO A 88 -22.14 -28.74 24.77
N SER A 89 -22.39 -30.02 24.45
CA SER A 89 -23.61 -30.72 24.89
C SER A 89 -23.31 -31.53 26.15
N ALA A 90 -23.88 -31.08 27.26
CA ALA A 90 -24.07 -31.87 28.47
C ALA A 90 -25.00 -33.07 28.20
N GLY A 91 -24.70 -34.19 28.84
CA GLY A 91 -25.49 -35.42 28.88
C GLY A 91 -24.81 -36.41 29.81
#